data_AF-A0A382KVV2-F1
#
_entry.id   AF-A0A382KVV2-F1
#
_cell.length_a   1.000
_cell.length_b   1.000
_cell.length_c   1.000
_cell.angle_alpha   90.00
_cell.angle_beta   90.00
_cell.angle_gamma   90.00
#
_symmetry.space_group_name_H-M   'P 1'
#
loop_
_entity.id
_entity.type
_entity.pdbx_description
1 polymer ?
#
loop_
_entity_poly.entity_id
_entity_poly.type
_entity_poly.pdbx_seq_one_letter_code
_entity_poly.pdbx_strand_id
1 'polypeptide(L)'
;MNGQIYNQLSIRPEIPIGKLGVGLDIYLYFNDEGMYWDSWDFSSGGSAYKTIIDKIYYLRWGQPGDNLYFMAGALPSVTLGQGILVNNYANIMEYPQVRQVGLNLQAKVAGFGIELIHSNFKSATPGILGIRGSRSILPKLSLGVSFVTDLDQLAGLPDSDGDNYPDYYDYYPDESEIWDDEAKAQDEWDGFNNFLIKQEREPLPDSEFMDWFQDSQYYNDYDPSSADSDPISGLAIDATYSLSEKMTLYSQFGLLQGEIADPEDNSKTVDLGWGLVPIGVRAKLGPVNLLAEYRMGSRRFVFNYWDRAYDVNRVSVINSGVATRESQLYLYGELNGFYAQAEMSVMNLFT
;
A
#
# COMPACT_ATOMS: atom_id res chain seq x y z
N MET A 1 18.50 7.55 16.25
CA MET A 1 19.27 6.32 16.61
C MET A 1 20.06 6.62 17.86
N ASN A 2 19.97 5.80 18.92
CA ASN A 2 20.66 6.03 20.20
C ASN A 2 20.43 7.45 20.78
N GLY A 3 19.23 8.00 20.64
CA GLY A 3 18.91 9.37 21.10
C GLY A 3 19.48 10.51 20.25
N GLN A 4 20.18 10.23 19.15
CA GLN A 4 20.78 11.21 18.25
C GLN A 4 20.11 11.24 16.86
N ILE A 5 20.16 12.41 16.22
CA ILE A 5 19.69 12.63 14.85
C ILE A 5 20.83 12.31 13.87
N TYR A 6 20.56 11.43 12.91
CA TYR A 6 21.48 11.09 11.83
C TYR A 6 20.87 11.46 10.48
N ASN A 7 21.71 11.96 9.57
CA ASN A 7 21.38 12.09 8.16
C ASN A 7 21.66 10.78 7.44
N GLN A 8 20.85 10.45 6.43
CA GLN A 8 21.02 9.24 5.63
C GLN A 8 21.45 9.58 4.21
N LEU A 9 22.49 8.90 3.73
CA LEU A 9 22.83 8.81 2.32
C LEU A 9 22.59 7.38 1.85
N SER A 10 21.81 7.18 0.79
CA SER A 10 21.54 5.85 0.23
C SER A 10 21.79 5.78 -1.27
N ILE A 11 22.41 4.69 -1.72
CA ILE A 11 22.59 4.34 -3.13
C ILE A 11 21.96 2.97 -3.38
N ARG A 12 21.19 2.87 -4.47
CA ARG A 12 20.44 1.64 -4.81
C ARG A 12 20.85 1.08 -6.16
N PRO A 13 22.05 0.50 -6.30
CA PRO A 13 22.45 -0.13 -7.54
C PRO A 13 21.71 -1.47 -7.74
N GLU A 14 21.49 -1.84 -9.00
CA GLU A 14 21.12 -3.22 -9.35
C GLU A 14 22.36 -3.94 -9.90
N ILE A 15 22.69 -5.10 -9.35
CA ILE A 15 23.77 -5.97 -9.85
C ILE A 15 23.15 -7.05 -10.74
N PRO A 16 23.36 -7.03 -12.07
CA PRO A 16 22.87 -8.06 -12.96
C PRO A 16 23.79 -9.29 -12.97
N ILE A 17 23.21 -10.47 -12.74
CA ILE A 17 23.86 -11.78 -12.81
C ILE A 17 23.04 -12.66 -13.76
N GLY A 18 23.34 -12.57 -15.06
CA GLY A 18 22.53 -13.22 -16.09
C GLY A 18 21.11 -12.65 -16.13
N LYS A 19 20.09 -13.49 -15.90
CA LYS A 19 18.69 -13.03 -15.78
C LYS A 19 18.34 -12.49 -14.38
N LEU A 20 19.11 -12.87 -13.36
CA LEU A 20 18.92 -12.38 -12.00
C LEU A 20 19.41 -10.94 -11.91
N GLY A 21 18.64 -10.07 -11.27
CA GLY A 21 19.06 -8.75 -10.81
C GLY A 21 18.96 -8.73 -9.30
N VAL A 22 20.03 -8.30 -8.62
CA VAL A 22 20.03 -8.07 -7.18
C VAL A 22 20.02 -6.57 -6.96
N GLY A 23 18.86 -6.03 -6.60
CA GLY A 23 18.72 -4.64 -6.17
C GLY A 23 19.27 -4.51 -4.76
N LEU A 24 20.19 -3.58 -4.55
CA LEU A 24 20.76 -3.30 -3.24
C LEU A 24 20.21 -1.99 -2.68
N ASP A 25 20.20 -1.86 -1.36
CA ASP A 25 20.06 -0.58 -0.67
C ASP A 25 21.26 -0.38 0.26
N ILE A 26 22.23 0.39 -0.22
CA ILE A 26 23.47 0.70 0.49
C ILE A 26 23.29 2.07 1.13
N TYR A 27 23.07 2.08 2.44
CA TYR A 27 22.84 3.30 3.21
C TYR A 27 23.94 3.54 4.25
N LEU A 28 24.27 4.81 4.44
CA LEU A 28 25.20 5.31 5.44
C LEU A 28 24.49 6.39 6.25
N TYR A 29 24.59 6.27 7.56
CA TYR A 29 24.08 7.26 8.50
C TYR A 29 25.25 8.09 9.03
N PHE A 30 25.09 9.40 9.09
CA PHE A 30 26.11 10.32 9.61
C PHE A 30 25.52 11.52 10.33
N ASN A 31 26.23 12.02 11.34
CA ASN A 31 25.90 13.24 12.08
C ASN A 31 27.18 14.10 12.22
N ASP A 32 27.13 15.10 13.09
CA ASP A 32 28.27 15.96 13.43
C ASP A 32 29.40 15.23 14.17
N GLU A 33 29.08 14.11 14.84
CA GLU A 33 30.06 13.26 15.54
C GLU A 33 30.76 12.24 14.62
N GLY A 34 30.14 11.87 13.49
CA GLY A 34 30.74 11.01 12.48
C GLY A 34 29.75 10.05 11.81
N MET A 35 30.26 8.89 11.37
CA MET A 35 29.44 7.84 10.74
C MET A 35 28.94 6.83 11.78
N TYR A 36 27.69 6.40 11.63
CA TYR A 36 27.10 5.33 12.41
C TYR A 36 27.35 3.98 11.74
N TRP A 37 28.24 3.19 12.32
CA TRP A 37 28.73 1.93 11.74
C TRP A 37 27.96 0.69 12.20
N ASP A 38 27.12 0.78 13.23
CA ASP A 38 26.41 -0.39 13.77
C ASP A 38 25.44 -1.00 12.75
N SER A 39 25.00 -0.25 11.74
CA SER A 39 24.21 -0.78 10.61
C SER A 39 25.01 -1.64 9.61
N TRP A 40 26.31 -1.84 9.88
CA TRP A 40 27.30 -2.57 9.10
C TRP A 40 28.07 -3.56 9.97
N ASP A 41 27.35 -4.41 10.71
CA ASP A 41 27.95 -5.39 11.61
C ASP A 41 28.40 -6.67 10.86
N PHE A 42 29.71 -6.86 10.78
CA PHE A 42 30.37 -8.08 10.27
C PHE A 42 31.23 -8.77 11.33
N SER A 43 31.00 -8.48 12.61
CA SER A 43 31.77 -9.03 13.73
C SER A 43 31.62 -10.55 13.88
N SER A 44 30.50 -11.11 13.41
CA SER A 44 30.19 -12.54 13.46
C SER A 44 29.52 -13.01 12.16
N GLY A 45 29.54 -14.32 11.90
CA GLY A 45 28.83 -14.89 10.75
C GLY A 45 27.31 -14.65 10.78
N GLY A 46 26.70 -14.64 11.98
CA GLY A 46 25.27 -14.35 12.15
C GLY A 46 24.93 -12.89 11.88
N SER A 47 25.72 -11.97 12.45
CA SER A 47 25.59 -10.53 12.17
C SER A 47 25.83 -10.22 10.69
N ALA A 48 26.89 -10.79 10.10
CA ALA A 48 27.21 -10.60 8.69
C ALA A 48 26.06 -11.05 7.79
N TYR A 49 25.43 -12.20 8.08
CA TYR A 49 24.26 -12.67 7.34
C TYR A 49 23.09 -11.68 7.41
N LYS A 50 22.69 -11.24 8.62
CA LYS A 50 21.62 -10.25 8.80
C LYS A 50 21.94 -8.95 8.06
N THR A 51 23.15 -8.42 8.26
CA THR A 51 23.64 -7.20 7.60
C THR A 51 23.54 -7.31 6.09
N ILE A 52 23.89 -8.45 5.48
CA ILE A 52 23.80 -8.64 4.02
C ILE A 52 22.35 -8.68 3.55
N ILE A 53 21.49 -9.46 4.23
CA ILE A 53 20.07 -9.57 3.86
C ILE A 53 19.38 -8.20 3.94
N ASP A 54 19.70 -7.39 4.96
CA ASP A 54 19.13 -6.05 5.13
C ASP A 54 19.51 -5.06 4.02
N LYS A 55 20.53 -5.38 3.22
CA LYS A 55 20.96 -4.58 2.06
C LYS A 55 20.38 -5.08 0.75
N ILE A 56 19.64 -6.20 0.74
CA ILE A 56 18.91 -6.66 -0.44
C ILE A 56 17.59 -5.89 -0.51
N TYR A 57 17.49 -4.99 -1.48
CA TYR A 57 16.29 -4.19 -1.71
C TYR A 57 15.22 -4.99 -2.47
N TYR A 58 15.63 -5.70 -3.51
CA TYR A 58 14.78 -6.66 -4.22
C TYR A 58 15.61 -7.70 -4.97
N LEU A 59 14.97 -8.81 -5.32
CA LEU A 59 15.46 -9.78 -6.29
C LEU A 59 14.56 -9.74 -7.52
N ARG A 60 15.17 -9.61 -8.70
CA ARG A 60 14.49 -9.61 -10.00
C ARG A 60 14.95 -10.80 -10.82
N TRP A 61 14.05 -11.47 -11.52
CA TRP A 61 14.39 -12.40 -12.59
C TRP A 61 13.78 -11.92 -13.91
N GLY A 62 14.59 -11.84 -14.98
CA GLY A 62 14.12 -11.41 -16.30
C GLY A 62 13.70 -9.94 -16.36
N GLN A 63 13.13 -9.50 -17.47
CA GLN A 63 12.60 -8.15 -17.66
C GLN A 63 11.10 -8.20 -18.00
N PRO A 64 10.32 -7.14 -17.73
CA PRO A 64 8.93 -7.08 -18.15
C PRO A 64 8.78 -7.43 -19.63
N GLY A 65 7.88 -8.36 -19.94
CA GLY A 65 7.68 -8.90 -21.30
C GLY A 65 8.43 -10.21 -21.63
N ASP A 66 9.39 -10.65 -20.81
CA ASP A 66 10.00 -11.98 -20.91
C ASP A 66 8.96 -13.11 -20.68
N ASN A 67 9.33 -14.36 -20.97
CA ASN A 67 8.48 -15.52 -20.68
C ASN A 67 8.22 -15.72 -19.18
N LEU A 68 9.19 -15.32 -18.36
CA LEU A 68 9.07 -15.28 -16.91
C LEU A 68 9.82 -14.05 -16.42
N TYR A 69 9.09 -13.17 -15.77
CA TYR A 69 9.59 -12.06 -15.01
C TYR A 69 9.04 -12.14 -13.60
N PHE A 70 9.88 -11.91 -12.59
CA PHE A 70 9.38 -11.54 -11.27
C PHE A 70 10.30 -10.53 -10.60
N MET A 71 9.75 -9.78 -9.66
CA MET A 71 10.47 -8.94 -8.72
C MET A 71 9.88 -9.16 -7.34
N ALA A 72 10.72 -9.53 -6.38
CA ALA A 72 10.34 -9.78 -4.98
C ALA A 72 11.15 -8.89 -4.04
N GLY A 73 10.48 -8.23 -3.08
CA GLY A 73 11.06 -7.21 -2.21
C GLY A 73 10.41 -5.85 -2.43
N ALA A 74 11.23 -4.81 -2.54
CA ALA A 74 10.79 -3.48 -2.91
C ALA A 74 10.30 -3.44 -4.37
N LEU A 75 9.10 -2.89 -4.57
CA LEU A 75 8.42 -2.72 -5.83
C LEU A 75 8.38 -1.21 -6.16
N PRO A 76 9.32 -0.68 -6.95
CA PRO A 76 9.42 0.76 -7.20
C PRO A 76 8.36 1.29 -8.18
N SER A 77 7.85 0.42 -9.05
CA SER A 77 6.82 0.75 -10.03
C SER A 77 6.21 -0.54 -10.57
N VAL A 78 4.89 -0.69 -10.42
CA VAL A 78 4.13 -1.82 -10.94
C VAL A 78 2.88 -1.30 -11.64
N THR A 79 2.58 -1.87 -12.80
CA THR A 79 1.36 -1.57 -13.57
C THR A 79 0.74 -2.88 -13.99
N LEU A 80 -0.58 -3.02 -13.79
CA LEU A 80 -1.33 -4.21 -14.19
C LEU A 80 -2.01 -3.95 -15.53
N GLY A 81 -1.73 -4.78 -16.54
CA GLY A 81 -2.29 -4.61 -17.88
C GLY A 81 -1.97 -3.24 -18.48
N GLN A 82 -3.01 -2.51 -18.90
CA GLN A 82 -2.87 -1.16 -19.48
C GLN A 82 -3.01 -0.01 -18.45
N GLY A 83 -3.22 -0.34 -17.18
CA GLY A 83 -3.09 0.61 -16.08
C GLY A 83 -4.37 1.33 -15.65
N ILE A 84 -5.55 0.97 -16.15
CA ILE A 84 -6.80 1.65 -15.71
C ILE A 84 -7.06 1.52 -14.19
N LEU A 85 -6.69 0.39 -13.57
CA LEU A 85 -6.83 0.15 -12.13
C LEU A 85 -5.52 0.41 -11.38
N VAL A 86 -4.45 -0.32 -11.75
CA VAL A 86 -3.12 -0.22 -11.11
C VAL A 86 -2.13 0.38 -12.10
N ASN A 87 -1.65 1.59 -11.83
CA ASN A 87 -0.64 2.24 -12.67
C ASN A 87 0.44 2.89 -11.82
N ASN A 88 1.67 2.47 -12.07
CA ASN A 88 2.85 2.95 -11.36
C ASN A 88 2.76 2.81 -9.83
N TYR A 89 2.05 1.80 -9.33
CA TYR A 89 1.97 1.47 -7.90
C TYR A 89 3.36 1.19 -7.34
N ALA A 90 3.60 1.59 -6.09
CA ALA A 90 4.87 1.38 -5.43
C ALA A 90 4.67 1.09 -3.93
N ASN A 91 5.29 0.03 -3.43
CA ASN A 91 5.24 -0.36 -2.00
C ASN A 91 6.41 0.25 -1.18
N ILE A 92 7.01 1.32 -1.72
CA ILE A 92 8.25 1.93 -1.21
C ILE A 92 8.06 3.39 -0.78
N MET A 93 6.81 3.88 -0.72
CA MET A 93 6.54 5.28 -0.44
C MET A 93 6.88 5.69 0.99
N GLU A 94 6.81 4.74 1.92
CA GLU A 94 7.15 4.92 3.34
C GLU A 94 8.60 4.50 3.63
N TYR A 95 9.37 4.13 2.60
CA TYR A 95 10.78 3.78 2.74
C TYR A 95 11.60 5.01 3.16
N PRO A 96 12.52 4.91 4.13
CA PRO A 96 13.05 3.69 4.76
C PRO A 96 12.33 3.23 6.02
N GLN A 97 11.34 3.97 6.53
CA GLN A 97 10.70 3.71 7.82
C GLN A 97 9.95 2.38 7.81
N VAL A 98 9.11 2.18 6.78
CA VAL A 98 8.39 0.92 6.58
C VAL A 98 9.01 0.16 5.41
N ARG A 99 9.51 -1.05 5.67
CA ARG A 99 10.08 -1.94 4.66
C ARG A 99 9.07 -3.02 4.25
N GLN A 100 8.31 -2.75 3.21
CA GLN A 100 7.37 -3.71 2.63
C GLN A 100 8.09 -4.72 1.71
N VAL A 101 7.58 -5.96 1.65
CA VAL A 101 8.13 -7.04 0.82
C VAL A 101 7.04 -7.55 -0.10
N GLY A 102 7.02 -7.10 -1.34
CA GLY A 102 6.00 -7.45 -2.32
C GLY A 102 6.47 -8.45 -3.38
N LEU A 103 5.55 -8.82 -4.28
CA LEU A 103 5.79 -9.59 -5.49
C LEU A 103 5.11 -8.93 -6.68
N ASN A 104 5.87 -8.77 -7.76
CA ASN A 104 5.35 -8.51 -9.10
C ASN A 104 5.79 -9.66 -9.99
N LEU A 105 4.85 -10.42 -10.56
CA LEU A 105 5.12 -11.57 -11.40
C LEU A 105 4.44 -11.40 -12.76
N GLN A 106 5.14 -11.75 -13.83
CA GLN A 106 4.61 -11.86 -15.18
C GLN A 106 5.10 -13.17 -15.81
N ALA A 107 4.20 -13.99 -16.33
CA ALA A 107 4.56 -15.27 -16.94
C ALA A 107 3.77 -15.53 -18.21
N LYS A 108 4.40 -16.20 -19.18
CA LYS A 108 3.75 -16.70 -20.40
C LYS A 108 3.71 -18.22 -20.34
N VAL A 109 2.53 -18.79 -20.12
CA VAL A 109 2.32 -20.23 -19.95
C VAL A 109 1.27 -20.71 -20.95
N ALA A 110 1.64 -21.66 -21.81
CA ALA A 110 0.73 -22.27 -22.79
C ALA A 110 -0.08 -21.26 -23.65
N GLY A 111 0.54 -20.13 -24.02
CA GLY A 111 -0.09 -19.07 -24.82
C GLY A 111 -0.95 -18.08 -24.02
N PHE A 112 -1.03 -18.23 -22.70
CA PHE A 112 -1.63 -17.25 -21.78
C PHE A 112 -0.54 -16.40 -21.14
N GLY A 113 -0.80 -15.09 -21.02
CA GLY A 113 -0.06 -14.19 -20.15
C GLY A 113 -0.76 -14.12 -18.78
N ILE A 114 0.00 -14.28 -17.71
CA ILE A 114 -0.45 -14.15 -16.33
C ILE A 114 0.37 -13.03 -15.68
N GLU A 115 -0.30 -12.12 -15.00
CA GLU A 115 0.33 -11.11 -14.15
C GLU A 115 -0.23 -11.24 -12.74
N LEU A 116 0.63 -11.09 -11.72
CA LEU A 116 0.25 -11.11 -10.31
C LEU A 116 0.98 -10.02 -9.55
N ILE A 117 0.26 -9.33 -8.67
CA ILE A 117 0.78 -8.31 -7.76
C ILE A 117 0.37 -8.68 -6.33
N HIS A 118 1.32 -8.65 -5.42
CA HIS A 118 1.09 -8.72 -3.98
C HIS A 118 1.92 -7.60 -3.34
N SER A 119 1.30 -6.64 -2.66
CA SER A 119 2.05 -5.46 -2.18
C SER A 119 3.00 -5.75 -1.02
N ASN A 120 2.56 -6.54 -0.04
CA ASN A 120 3.34 -6.77 1.18
C ASN A 120 3.05 -8.12 1.84
N PHE A 121 3.97 -9.08 1.76
CA PHE A 121 3.88 -10.39 2.43
C PHE A 121 3.96 -10.35 3.96
N LYS A 122 4.31 -9.20 4.55
CA LYS A 122 4.34 -9.03 6.01
C LYS A 122 2.97 -8.71 6.60
N SER A 123 1.96 -8.47 5.77
CA SER A 123 0.59 -8.18 6.20
C SER A 123 -0.38 -9.25 5.69
N ALA A 124 -1.39 -9.58 6.50
CA ALA A 124 -2.48 -10.45 6.10
C ALA A 124 -3.48 -9.76 5.15
N THR A 125 -3.55 -8.42 5.20
CA THR A 125 -4.39 -7.52 4.38
C THR A 125 -3.50 -6.56 3.58
N PRO A 126 -2.70 -7.07 2.62
CA PRO A 126 -1.85 -6.24 1.78
C PRO A 126 -2.71 -5.23 1.00
N GLY A 127 -2.23 -3.99 0.85
CA GLY A 127 -2.99 -2.95 0.12
C GLY A 127 -3.33 -3.28 -1.33
N ILE A 128 -2.62 -4.23 -1.95
CA ILE A 128 -2.92 -4.71 -3.29
C ILE A 128 -2.71 -6.21 -3.39
N LEU A 129 -3.77 -6.90 -3.82
CA LEU A 129 -3.74 -8.19 -4.49
C LEU A 129 -4.30 -8.02 -5.90
N GLY A 130 -3.43 -8.16 -6.91
CA GLY A 130 -3.80 -8.01 -8.31
C GLY A 130 -3.54 -9.28 -9.10
N ILE A 131 -4.46 -9.64 -10.00
CA ILE A 131 -4.25 -10.72 -10.98
C ILE A 131 -4.77 -10.29 -12.34
N ARG A 132 -4.05 -10.66 -13.40
CA ARG A 132 -4.50 -10.51 -14.78
C ARG A 132 -4.22 -11.76 -15.59
N GLY A 133 -5.21 -12.18 -16.37
CA GLY A 133 -5.08 -13.18 -17.41
C GLY A 133 -5.21 -12.53 -18.78
N SER A 134 -4.36 -12.91 -19.74
CA SER A 134 -4.42 -12.40 -21.10
C SER A 134 -4.06 -13.43 -22.15
N ARG A 135 -4.52 -13.21 -23.38
CA ARG A 135 -4.25 -14.10 -24.50
C ARG A 135 -4.24 -13.37 -25.82
N SER A 136 -3.32 -13.73 -26.71
CA SER A 136 -3.34 -13.30 -28.10
C SER A 136 -4.44 -14.05 -28.85
N ILE A 137 -5.39 -13.31 -29.42
CA ILE A 137 -6.53 -13.89 -30.17
C ILE A 137 -6.28 -13.83 -31.68
N LEU A 138 -5.60 -12.77 -32.16
CA LEU A 138 -5.15 -12.60 -33.54
C LEU A 138 -3.70 -12.11 -33.55
N PRO A 139 -2.98 -12.17 -34.70
CA PRO A 139 -1.68 -11.53 -34.81
C PRO A 139 -1.76 -10.08 -34.34
N LYS A 140 -0.87 -9.71 -33.41
CA LYS A 140 -0.77 -8.39 -32.77
C LYS A 140 -1.92 -7.99 -31.83
N LEU A 141 -3.03 -8.73 -31.78
CA LEU A 141 -4.18 -8.43 -30.93
C LEU A 141 -4.24 -9.38 -29.72
N SER A 142 -4.19 -8.83 -28.51
CA SER A 142 -4.44 -9.54 -27.27
C SER A 142 -5.63 -8.96 -26.51
N LEU A 143 -6.29 -9.83 -25.76
CA LEU A 143 -7.32 -9.46 -24.80
C LEU A 143 -6.84 -9.80 -23.39
N GLY A 144 -7.25 -9.01 -22.41
CA GLY A 144 -6.93 -9.20 -20.99
C GLY A 144 -8.13 -8.97 -20.09
N VAL A 145 -8.13 -9.65 -18.95
CA VAL A 145 -9.06 -9.44 -17.84
C VAL A 145 -8.24 -9.34 -16.56
N SER A 146 -8.50 -8.31 -15.77
CA SER A 146 -7.80 -8.02 -14.52
C SER A 146 -8.77 -7.92 -13.36
N PHE A 147 -8.33 -8.37 -12.19
CA PHE A 147 -8.99 -8.16 -10.91
C PHE A 147 -7.97 -7.64 -9.91
N VAL A 148 -8.37 -6.68 -9.08
CA VAL A 148 -7.53 -6.05 -8.06
C VAL A 148 -8.38 -5.86 -6.81
N THR A 149 -7.81 -6.09 -5.64
CA THR A 149 -8.49 -5.82 -4.37
C THR A 149 -7.52 -5.32 -3.32
N ASP A 150 -8.02 -4.44 -2.46
CA ASP A 150 -7.55 -4.25 -1.09
C ASP A 150 -8.59 -4.92 -0.18
N LEU A 151 -8.14 -5.79 0.73
CA LEU A 151 -9.03 -6.56 1.60
C LEU A 151 -9.51 -5.74 2.80
N ASP A 152 -8.80 -4.68 3.15
CA ASP A 152 -9.19 -3.79 4.23
C ASP A 152 -8.37 -2.50 4.14
N GLN A 153 -8.96 -1.41 3.66
CA GLN A 153 -8.27 -0.13 3.59
C GLN A 153 -7.88 0.40 4.98
N LEU A 154 -8.63 0.07 6.04
CA LEU A 154 -8.41 0.56 7.41
C LEU A 154 -7.12 0.00 8.03
N ALA A 155 -6.70 -1.21 7.66
CA ALA A 155 -5.39 -1.76 8.01
C ALA A 155 -4.18 -0.98 7.43
N GLY A 156 -4.42 0.15 6.75
CA GLY A 156 -3.38 1.10 6.37
C GLY A 156 -3.14 2.19 7.43
N LEU A 157 -3.88 2.19 8.54
CA LEU A 157 -3.60 3.10 9.64
C LEU A 157 -2.25 2.72 10.27
N PRO A 158 -1.44 3.70 10.68
CA PRO A 158 -0.23 3.45 11.44
C PRO A 158 -0.54 2.68 12.74
N ASP A 159 0.33 1.72 13.03
CA ASP A 159 0.39 0.92 14.26
C ASP A 159 1.89 0.77 14.56
N SER A 160 2.38 1.66 15.41
CA SER A 160 3.81 1.90 15.59
C SER A 160 4.49 0.83 16.45
N ASP A 161 3.75 0.21 17.37
CA ASP A 161 4.25 -0.82 18.29
C ASP A 161 3.81 -2.26 17.93
N GLY A 162 2.84 -2.41 17.03
CA GLY A 162 2.39 -3.67 16.45
C GLY A 162 1.40 -4.44 17.32
N ASP A 163 0.68 -3.78 18.22
CA ASP A 163 -0.30 -4.40 19.11
C ASP A 163 -1.70 -4.59 18.47
N ASN A 164 -1.88 -4.10 17.22
CA ASN A 164 -3.12 -4.04 16.42
C ASN A 164 -4.11 -2.94 16.82
N TYR A 165 -3.76 -2.05 17.74
CA TYR A 165 -4.46 -0.78 17.96
C TYR A 165 -3.81 0.27 17.06
N PRO A 166 -4.56 0.82 16.08
CA PRO A 166 -4.03 1.92 15.30
C PRO A 166 -3.66 3.11 16.19
N ASP A 167 -2.57 3.80 15.89
CA ASP A 167 -2.04 4.95 16.65
C ASP A 167 -3.08 6.06 16.90
N TYR A 168 -4.12 6.12 16.07
CA TYR A 168 -5.24 7.05 16.22
C TYR A 168 -6.18 6.71 17.39
N TYR A 169 -6.40 5.43 17.64
CA TYR A 169 -7.26 4.91 18.71
C TYR A 169 -6.47 4.55 19.97
N ASP A 170 -5.16 4.34 19.84
CA ASP A 170 -4.29 3.96 20.95
C ASP A 170 -3.94 5.15 21.87
N TYR A 171 -4.13 4.97 23.17
CA TYR A 171 -3.73 5.96 24.18
C TYR A 171 -2.20 5.98 24.38
N TYR A 172 -1.51 4.90 24.00
CA TYR A 172 -0.10 4.65 24.17
C TYR A 172 0.55 4.02 22.92
N PRO A 173 0.57 4.73 21.77
CA PRO A 173 1.01 4.21 20.46
C PRO A 173 2.47 3.74 20.35
N ASP A 174 3.24 3.84 21.43
CA ASP A 174 4.64 3.42 21.49
C ASP A 174 4.86 2.24 22.49
N GLU A 175 3.81 1.70 23.11
CA GLU A 175 3.87 0.72 24.21
C GLU A 175 3.00 -0.54 23.95
N SER A 176 3.59 -1.56 23.32
CA SER A 176 2.90 -2.73 22.74
C SER A 176 2.08 -3.64 23.69
N GLU A 177 2.01 -3.32 24.99
CA GLU A 177 1.28 -4.09 26.00
C GLU A 177 0.16 -3.28 26.67
N ILE A 178 -0.01 -1.99 26.34
CA ILE A 178 -0.96 -1.09 26.98
C ILE A 178 -1.60 -0.22 25.90
N TRP A 179 -2.93 -0.24 25.79
CA TRP A 179 -3.70 0.56 24.81
C TRP A 179 -4.77 1.45 25.46
N ASP A 180 -4.92 1.34 26.78
CA ASP A 180 -5.87 2.09 27.60
C ASP A 180 -5.29 2.40 28.99
N ASP A 181 -6.09 3.05 29.84
CA ASP A 181 -5.70 3.43 31.20
C ASP A 181 -6.27 2.50 32.28
N GLU A 182 -6.55 1.22 31.98
CA GLU A 182 -7.14 0.25 32.94
C GLU A 182 -6.37 0.20 34.26
N ALA A 183 -5.04 0.13 34.21
CA ALA A 183 -4.20 0.09 35.40
C ALA A 183 -4.35 1.36 36.28
N LYS A 184 -4.44 2.54 35.66
CA LYS A 184 -4.66 3.79 36.39
C LYS A 184 -6.09 3.85 36.96
N ALA A 185 -7.07 3.38 36.19
CA ALA A 185 -8.46 3.30 36.61
C ALA A 185 -8.60 2.40 37.85
N GLN A 186 -7.90 1.26 37.87
CA GLN A 186 -7.85 0.35 39.01
C GLN A 186 -7.24 1.02 40.25
N ASP A 187 -6.12 1.74 40.10
CA ASP A 187 -5.49 2.48 41.20
C ASP A 187 -6.44 3.55 41.79
N GLU A 188 -7.21 4.25 40.96
CA GLU A 188 -8.20 5.23 41.41
C GLU A 188 -9.39 4.58 42.12
N TRP A 189 -9.90 3.47 41.56
CA TRP A 189 -10.96 2.66 42.16
C TRP A 189 -10.58 2.16 43.55
N ASP A 190 -9.39 1.56 43.65
CA ASP A 190 -8.82 1.07 44.91
C ASP A 190 -8.59 2.23 45.90
N GLY A 191 -8.12 3.38 45.41
CA GLY A 191 -7.97 4.60 46.19
C GLY A 191 -9.29 5.09 46.79
N PHE A 192 -10.37 5.09 46.01
CA PHE A 192 -11.70 5.47 46.45
C PHE A 192 -12.28 4.48 47.47
N ASN A 193 -12.15 3.17 47.22
CA ASN A 193 -12.56 2.13 48.17
C ASN A 193 -11.80 2.23 49.49
N ASN A 194 -10.49 2.50 49.45
CA ASN A 194 -9.68 2.77 50.64
C ASN A 194 -10.16 4.02 51.40
N PHE A 195 -10.64 5.05 50.70
CA PHE A 195 -11.26 6.22 51.34
C PHE A 195 -12.58 5.87 52.02
N LEU A 196 -13.46 5.10 51.38
CA LEU A 196 -14.75 4.65 51.96
C LEU A 196 -14.52 3.88 53.27
N ILE A 197 -13.58 2.94 53.27
CA ILE A 197 -13.20 2.15 54.46
C ILE A 197 -12.74 3.09 55.59
N LYS A 198 -11.92 4.11 55.30
CA LYS A 198 -11.49 5.10 56.29
C LYS A 198 -12.61 5.97 56.84
N GLN A 199 -13.71 6.12 56.11
CA GLN A 199 -14.93 6.80 56.54
C GLN A 199 -15.95 5.85 57.18
N GLU A 200 -15.56 4.62 57.51
CA GLU A 200 -16.42 3.57 58.08
C GLU A 200 -17.62 3.23 57.17
N ARG A 201 -17.42 3.27 55.84
CA ARG A 201 -18.38 2.83 54.83
C ARG A 201 -17.92 1.55 54.15
N GLU A 202 -18.87 0.77 53.65
CA GLU A 202 -18.59 -0.40 52.82
C GLU A 202 -17.94 0.02 51.48
N PRO A 203 -16.91 -0.68 50.98
CA PRO A 203 -16.35 -0.45 49.65
C PRO A 203 -17.35 -0.86 48.55
N LEU A 204 -17.19 -0.28 47.37
CA LEU A 204 -17.88 -0.73 46.16
C LEU A 204 -17.34 -2.11 45.74
N PRO A 205 -18.21 -3.01 45.25
CA PRO A 205 -17.79 -4.35 44.84
C PRO A 205 -16.97 -4.31 43.55
N ASP A 206 -15.94 -5.14 43.45
CA ASP A 206 -15.09 -5.23 42.24
C ASP A 206 -15.87 -5.56 40.96
N SER A 207 -17.06 -6.18 41.09
CA SER A 207 -17.94 -6.42 39.94
C SER A 207 -18.48 -5.15 39.30
N GLU A 208 -18.52 -4.02 40.01
CA GLU A 208 -18.93 -2.72 39.48
C GLU A 208 -17.76 -1.96 38.82
N PHE A 209 -16.51 -2.43 38.98
CA PHE A 209 -15.35 -1.78 38.39
C PHE A 209 -15.45 -1.73 36.87
N MET A 210 -15.73 -2.86 36.21
CA MET A 210 -15.78 -2.91 34.74
C MET A 210 -16.86 -2.01 34.17
N ASP A 211 -18.05 -1.97 34.80
CA ASP A 211 -19.14 -1.10 34.36
C ASP A 211 -18.73 0.38 34.49
N TRP A 212 -18.10 0.76 35.60
CA TRP A 212 -17.59 2.12 35.79
C TRP A 212 -16.43 2.45 34.83
N PHE A 213 -15.50 1.51 34.65
CA PHE A 213 -14.32 1.66 33.82
C PHE A 213 -14.72 1.89 32.37
N GLN A 214 -15.64 1.08 31.83
CA GLN A 214 -16.17 1.23 30.47
C GLN A 214 -16.88 2.56 30.22
N ASP A 215 -17.48 3.15 31.27
CA ASP A 215 -18.10 4.48 31.21
C ASP A 215 -17.11 5.63 31.52
N SER A 216 -15.84 5.32 31.80
CA SER A 216 -14.82 6.29 32.19
C SER A 216 -13.97 6.76 31.01
N GLN A 217 -13.25 7.87 31.21
CA GLN A 217 -12.26 8.36 30.25
C GLN A 217 -11.02 7.46 30.12
N TYR A 218 -10.88 6.46 30.99
CA TYR A 218 -9.71 5.56 31.00
C TYR A 218 -9.88 4.39 30.03
N TYR A 219 -11.11 4.08 29.63
CA TYR A 219 -11.39 2.96 28.76
C TYR A 219 -11.26 3.36 27.29
N ASN A 220 -10.48 2.57 26.55
CA ASN A 220 -10.44 2.64 25.10
C ASN A 220 -11.59 1.80 24.53
N ASP A 221 -12.52 2.44 23.83
CA ASP A 221 -13.71 1.80 23.26
C ASP A 221 -13.44 1.13 21.90
N TYR A 222 -12.24 1.30 21.34
CA TYR A 222 -11.80 0.59 20.15
C TYR A 222 -11.46 -0.87 20.48
N ASP A 223 -11.97 -1.81 19.68
CA ASP A 223 -11.65 -3.23 19.80
C ASP A 223 -11.18 -3.76 18.43
N PRO A 224 -9.88 -4.07 18.26
CA PRO A 224 -9.34 -4.59 17.01
C PRO A 224 -10.01 -5.89 16.54
N SER A 225 -10.56 -6.69 17.47
CA SER A 225 -11.17 -7.99 17.14
C SER A 225 -12.56 -7.89 16.54
N SER A 226 -13.24 -6.76 16.77
CA SER A 226 -14.58 -6.46 16.24
C SER A 226 -14.61 -5.28 15.28
N ALA A 227 -13.45 -4.64 15.03
CA ALA A 227 -13.30 -3.60 14.03
C ALA A 227 -13.75 -4.08 12.64
N ASP A 228 -14.63 -3.31 12.00
CA ASP A 228 -15.08 -3.56 10.64
C ASP A 228 -13.91 -3.40 9.65
N SER A 229 -13.92 -4.19 8.57
CA SER A 229 -13.00 -4.01 7.45
C SER A 229 -13.65 -3.21 6.32
N ASP A 230 -12.84 -2.45 5.56
CA ASP A 230 -13.31 -1.66 4.41
C ASP A 230 -12.66 -2.14 3.09
N PRO A 231 -13.13 -3.28 2.51
CA PRO A 231 -12.57 -3.85 1.30
C PRO A 231 -13.04 -3.09 0.05
N ILE A 232 -12.10 -2.83 -0.87
CA ILE A 232 -12.42 -2.34 -2.22
C ILE A 232 -11.85 -3.27 -3.29
N SER A 233 -12.64 -3.51 -4.34
CA SER A 233 -12.26 -4.34 -5.48
C SER A 233 -12.39 -3.60 -6.80
N GLY A 234 -11.74 -4.11 -7.84
CA GLY A 234 -11.82 -3.57 -9.18
C GLY A 234 -11.68 -4.64 -10.24
N LEU A 235 -12.46 -4.51 -11.31
CA LEU A 235 -12.42 -5.38 -12.48
C LEU A 235 -12.08 -4.56 -13.72
N ALA A 236 -11.23 -5.09 -14.59
CA ALA A 236 -10.93 -4.44 -15.86
C ALA A 236 -10.83 -5.43 -17.01
N ILE A 237 -11.23 -4.97 -18.20
CA ILE A 237 -11.00 -5.66 -19.46
C ILE A 237 -10.21 -4.76 -20.40
N ASP A 238 -9.28 -5.34 -21.14
CA ASP A 238 -8.45 -4.60 -22.09
C ASP A 238 -8.29 -5.35 -23.42
N ALA A 239 -8.15 -4.57 -24.49
CA ALA A 239 -7.80 -5.04 -25.82
C ALA A 239 -6.57 -4.26 -26.29
N THR A 240 -5.52 -4.97 -26.68
CA THR A 240 -4.21 -4.39 -27.00
C THR A 240 -3.81 -4.79 -28.42
N TYR A 241 -3.45 -3.81 -29.25
CA TYR A 241 -2.98 -4.00 -30.62
C TYR A 241 -1.55 -3.45 -30.82
N SER A 242 -0.59 -4.34 -31.01
CA SER A 242 0.82 -3.98 -31.22
C SER A 242 1.07 -3.54 -32.67
N LEU A 243 1.15 -2.23 -32.92
CA LEU A 243 1.49 -1.70 -34.24
C LEU A 243 2.94 -2.07 -34.63
N SER A 244 3.86 -1.85 -33.68
CA SER A 244 5.28 -2.21 -33.76
C SER A 244 5.80 -2.58 -32.37
N GLU A 245 7.09 -2.97 -32.26
CA GLU A 245 7.74 -3.18 -30.96
C GLU A 245 7.77 -1.94 -30.07
N LYS A 246 7.62 -0.74 -30.67
CA LYS A 246 7.71 0.55 -29.98
C LYS A 246 6.36 1.24 -29.83
N MET A 247 5.30 0.74 -30.47
CA MET A 247 4.00 1.42 -30.49
C MET A 247 2.87 0.43 -30.31
N THR A 248 2.00 0.74 -29.36
CA THR A 248 0.85 -0.07 -29.00
C THR A 248 -0.38 0.82 -28.92
N LEU A 249 -1.46 0.37 -29.56
CA LEU A 249 -2.80 0.91 -29.35
C LEU A 249 -3.53 0.01 -28.37
N TYR A 250 -4.40 0.57 -27.54
CA TYR A 250 -5.25 -0.23 -26.68
C TYR A 250 -6.59 0.46 -26.39
N SER A 251 -7.54 -0.34 -25.93
CA SER A 251 -8.78 0.10 -25.32
C SER A 251 -8.91 -0.64 -23.99
N GLN A 252 -9.44 0.01 -22.97
CA GLN A 252 -9.65 -0.59 -21.65
C GLN A 252 -10.91 -0.05 -20.99
N PHE A 253 -11.60 -0.92 -20.25
CA PHE A 253 -12.75 -0.57 -19.43
C PHE A 253 -12.51 -1.11 -18.01
N GLY A 254 -12.86 -0.32 -17.00
CA GLY A 254 -12.64 -0.62 -15.59
C GLY A 254 -13.87 -0.30 -14.77
N LEU A 255 -14.10 -1.11 -13.74
CA LEU A 255 -15.15 -0.96 -12.73
C LEU A 255 -14.49 -1.02 -11.36
N LEU A 256 -14.90 -0.14 -10.45
CA LEU A 256 -14.65 -0.33 -9.03
C LEU A 256 -15.88 -0.98 -8.40
N GLN A 257 -15.67 -1.83 -7.41
CA GLN A 257 -16.68 -2.58 -6.68
C GLN A 257 -16.51 -2.30 -5.19
N GLY A 258 -17.58 -1.83 -4.59
CA GLY A 258 -17.63 -1.29 -3.24
C GLY A 258 -18.82 -0.35 -3.10
N GLU A 259 -19.05 0.13 -1.88
CA GLU A 259 -20.21 0.95 -1.54
C GLU A 259 -19.75 2.08 -0.62
N ILE A 260 -20.20 3.30 -0.91
CA ILE A 260 -19.92 4.47 -0.07
C ILE A 260 -21.21 5.08 0.45
N ALA A 261 -21.14 5.77 1.59
CA ALA A 261 -22.27 6.55 2.09
C ALA A 261 -22.74 7.59 1.06
N ASP A 262 -24.05 7.74 0.88
CA ASP A 262 -24.63 8.75 0.00
C ASP A 262 -24.36 10.15 0.57
N PRO A 263 -23.70 11.06 -0.17
CA PRO A 263 -23.45 12.43 0.30
C PRO A 263 -24.71 13.24 0.60
N GLU A 264 -25.86 12.87 0.02
CA GLU A 264 -27.15 13.53 0.26
C GLU A 264 -27.93 12.89 1.42
N ASP A 265 -27.67 11.62 1.74
CA ASP A 265 -28.38 10.85 2.77
C ASP A 265 -27.49 9.73 3.34
N ASN A 266 -26.72 10.04 4.39
CA ASN A 266 -25.79 9.10 5.04
C ASN A 266 -26.43 7.80 5.58
N SER A 267 -27.75 7.65 5.54
CA SER A 267 -28.44 6.38 5.84
C SER A 267 -28.45 5.39 4.67
N LYS A 268 -28.00 5.82 3.48
CA LYS A 268 -27.96 5.02 2.25
C LYS A 268 -26.53 4.85 1.77
N THR A 269 -26.32 3.78 1.03
CA THR A 269 -25.09 3.55 0.29
C THR A 269 -25.31 3.72 -1.20
N VAL A 270 -24.24 4.01 -1.92
CA VAL A 270 -24.24 4.17 -3.37
C VAL A 270 -23.02 3.46 -3.99
N ASP A 271 -23.26 2.78 -5.12
CA ASP A 271 -22.23 2.02 -5.82
C ASP A 271 -21.08 2.87 -6.38
N LEU A 272 -19.90 2.28 -6.51
CA LEU A 272 -18.77 2.89 -7.20
C LEU A 272 -18.94 2.95 -8.73
N GLY A 273 -18.04 3.69 -9.39
CA GLY A 273 -18.15 4.02 -10.81
C GLY A 273 -17.34 3.15 -11.77
N TRP A 274 -17.34 3.58 -13.03
CA TRP A 274 -16.60 2.98 -14.14
C TRP A 274 -15.75 3.98 -14.90
N GLY A 275 -14.71 3.48 -15.57
CA GLY A 275 -13.86 4.21 -16.50
C GLY A 275 -13.67 3.46 -17.83
N LEU A 276 -13.49 4.22 -18.90
CA LEU A 276 -13.26 3.74 -20.25
C LEU A 276 -12.17 4.57 -20.92
N VAL A 277 -11.19 3.88 -21.48
CA VAL A 277 -10.28 4.43 -22.49
C VAL A 277 -10.63 3.75 -23.81
N PRO A 278 -11.42 4.37 -24.70
CA PRO A 278 -11.74 3.75 -25.98
C PRO A 278 -10.53 3.74 -26.93
N ILE A 279 -9.58 4.67 -26.74
CA ILE A 279 -8.31 4.67 -27.44
C ILE A 279 -7.19 5.23 -26.55
N GLY A 280 -6.19 4.40 -26.35
CA GLY A 280 -4.92 4.73 -25.72
C GLY A 280 -3.76 4.37 -26.65
N VAL A 281 -2.70 5.15 -26.58
CA VAL A 281 -1.48 4.99 -27.37
C VAL A 281 -0.29 5.01 -26.42
N ARG A 282 0.54 3.97 -26.50
CA ARG A 282 1.86 3.94 -25.88
C ARG A 282 2.91 3.92 -26.98
N ALA A 283 3.89 4.81 -26.90
CA ALA A 283 4.95 4.91 -27.89
C ALA A 283 6.32 5.14 -27.24
N LYS A 284 7.35 4.41 -27.68
CA LYS A 284 8.74 4.64 -27.30
C LYS A 284 9.50 5.33 -28.43
N LEU A 285 9.79 6.62 -28.25
CA LEU A 285 10.50 7.47 -29.21
C LEU A 285 11.90 7.79 -28.68
N GLY A 286 12.85 6.89 -28.95
CA GLY A 286 14.23 7.02 -28.44
C GLY A 286 14.26 6.93 -26.91
N PRO A 287 14.76 7.96 -26.21
CA PRO A 287 14.79 8.01 -24.74
C PRO A 287 13.44 8.37 -24.11
N VAL A 288 12.43 8.72 -24.92
CA VAL A 288 11.13 9.19 -24.46
C VAL A 288 10.09 8.09 -24.55
N ASN A 289 9.39 7.82 -23.45
CA ASN A 289 8.17 7.03 -23.41
C ASN A 289 6.97 7.99 -23.39
N LEU A 290 6.06 7.81 -24.34
CA LEU A 290 4.83 8.58 -24.46
C LEU A 290 3.63 7.70 -24.16
N LEU A 291 2.67 8.28 -23.47
CA LEU A 291 1.36 7.73 -23.18
C LEU A 291 0.33 8.81 -23.52
N ALA A 292 -0.66 8.49 -24.33
CA ALA A 292 -1.78 9.38 -24.63
C ALA A 292 -3.09 8.60 -24.64
N GLU A 293 -4.11 9.12 -23.99
CA GLU A 293 -5.40 8.47 -23.81
C GLU A 293 -6.53 9.47 -23.98
N TYR A 294 -7.63 9.02 -24.55
CA TYR A 294 -8.93 9.66 -24.34
C TYR A 294 -9.63 8.89 -23.22
N ARG A 295 -10.08 9.58 -22.17
CA ARG A 295 -10.66 8.98 -20.97
C ARG A 295 -12.10 9.43 -20.80
N MET A 296 -12.97 8.48 -20.52
CA MET A 296 -14.37 8.69 -20.13
C MET A 296 -14.62 7.97 -18.81
N GLY A 297 -15.43 8.51 -17.92
CA GLY A 297 -15.78 7.82 -16.68
C GLY A 297 -17.02 8.39 -16.02
N SER A 298 -17.72 7.54 -15.26
CA SER A 298 -18.82 7.99 -14.41
C SER A 298 -18.31 8.68 -13.15
N ARG A 299 -19.25 9.24 -12.37
CA ARG A 299 -18.97 9.62 -10.98
C ARG A 299 -18.45 8.43 -10.17
N ARG A 300 -17.71 8.71 -9.09
CA ARG A 300 -17.15 7.72 -8.15
C ARG A 300 -16.17 6.74 -8.79
N PHE A 301 -15.45 7.21 -9.81
CA PHE A 301 -14.37 6.49 -10.42
C PHE A 301 -13.17 7.40 -10.60
N VAL A 302 -11.99 6.90 -10.24
CA VAL A 302 -10.72 7.55 -10.54
C VAL A 302 -9.83 6.56 -11.29
N PHE A 303 -9.27 7.02 -12.40
CA PHE A 303 -8.29 6.24 -13.15
C PHE A 303 -7.06 6.02 -12.29
N ASN A 304 -6.50 4.82 -12.34
CA ASN A 304 -5.33 4.44 -11.55
C ASN A 304 -5.63 4.49 -10.04
N TYR A 305 -6.79 3.98 -9.59
CA TYR A 305 -7.17 3.99 -8.19
C TYR A 305 -6.04 3.50 -7.26
N TRP A 306 -5.40 2.41 -7.66
CA TRP A 306 -4.17 1.92 -7.04
C TRP A 306 -2.95 2.55 -7.73
N ASP A 307 -2.67 3.80 -7.37
CA ASP A 307 -1.53 4.57 -7.88
C ASP A 307 -0.27 4.39 -7.02
N ARG A 308 0.76 5.16 -7.35
CA ARG A 308 2.04 5.16 -6.64
C ARG A 308 1.92 5.42 -5.15
N ALA A 309 0.98 6.26 -4.72
CA ALA A 309 0.84 6.72 -3.35
C ALA A 309 -0.22 5.92 -2.57
N TYR A 310 -0.78 4.87 -3.17
CA TYR A 310 -1.94 4.15 -2.65
C TYR A 310 -1.79 3.74 -1.17
N ASP A 311 -0.70 3.07 -0.80
CA ASP A 311 -0.55 2.60 0.59
C ASP A 311 -0.56 3.74 1.61
N VAL A 312 -0.08 4.93 1.23
CA VAL A 312 0.01 6.12 2.11
C VAL A 312 -1.33 6.86 2.20
N ASN A 313 -2.23 6.66 1.24
CA ASN A 313 -3.48 7.41 1.16
C ASN A 313 -4.74 6.55 1.10
N ARG A 314 -4.62 5.23 1.23
CA ARG A 314 -5.77 4.31 1.29
C ARG A 314 -6.65 4.57 2.51
N VAL A 315 -6.08 5.13 3.57
CA VAL A 315 -6.78 5.61 4.76
C VAL A 315 -6.09 6.86 5.31
N SER A 316 -6.87 7.76 5.89
CA SER A 316 -6.38 8.99 6.49
C SER A 316 -7.25 9.41 7.68
N VAL A 317 -6.64 10.04 8.68
CA VAL A 317 -7.35 10.70 9.77
C VAL A 317 -7.70 12.13 9.33
N ILE A 318 -8.98 12.45 9.34
CA ILE A 318 -9.53 13.78 9.05
C ILE A 318 -10.26 14.32 10.28
N ASN A 319 -10.69 15.59 10.24
CA ASN A 319 -11.37 16.23 11.38
C ASN A 319 -12.63 15.51 11.87
N SER A 320 -13.26 14.70 11.01
CA SER A 320 -14.47 13.93 11.31
C SER A 320 -14.19 12.46 11.64
N GLY A 321 -12.92 12.07 11.85
CA GLY A 321 -12.52 10.69 12.15
C GLY A 321 -11.69 10.06 11.03
N VAL A 322 -11.76 8.73 10.91
CA VAL A 322 -11.05 7.96 9.89
C VAL A 322 -11.83 7.98 8.57
N ALA A 323 -11.13 8.21 7.46
CA ALA A 323 -11.70 8.15 6.11
C ALA A 323 -10.80 7.34 5.17
N THR A 324 -11.39 6.37 4.50
CA THR A 324 -10.73 5.57 3.45
C THR A 324 -10.74 6.29 2.12
N ARG A 325 -9.82 5.94 1.22
CA ARG A 325 -9.77 6.48 -0.14
C ARG A 325 -11.06 6.17 -0.90
N GLU A 326 -11.67 5.03 -0.62
CA GLU A 326 -12.97 4.64 -1.18
C GLU A 326 -14.06 5.59 -0.72
N SER A 327 -14.17 5.85 0.58
CA SER A 327 -15.18 6.76 1.14
C SER A 327 -15.13 8.16 0.55
N GLN A 328 -14.00 8.57 -0.03
CA GLN A 328 -13.80 9.87 -0.68
C GLN A 328 -14.14 9.87 -2.18
N LEU A 329 -14.55 8.73 -2.77
CA LEU A 329 -14.85 8.63 -4.20
C LEU A 329 -16.05 9.49 -4.62
N TYR A 330 -16.93 9.90 -3.69
CA TYR A 330 -18.02 10.83 -4.00
C TYR A 330 -17.54 12.19 -4.51
N LEU A 331 -16.29 12.58 -4.22
CA LEU A 331 -15.68 13.83 -4.70
C LEU A 331 -15.40 13.81 -6.21
N TYR A 332 -15.40 12.63 -6.84
CA TYR A 332 -15.08 12.47 -8.25
C TYR A 332 -16.35 12.47 -9.12
N GLY A 333 -16.48 13.51 -9.94
CA GLY A 333 -17.55 13.66 -10.92
C GLY A 333 -17.34 12.84 -12.20
N GLU A 334 -18.20 13.07 -13.19
CA GLU A 334 -18.02 12.47 -14.52
C GLU A 334 -16.76 13.02 -15.20
N LEU A 335 -16.03 12.15 -15.89
CA LEU A 335 -14.83 12.51 -16.64
C LEU A 335 -15.05 12.33 -18.14
N ASN A 336 -14.62 13.30 -18.92
CA ASN A 336 -14.48 13.18 -20.36
C ASN A 336 -13.35 14.09 -20.87
N GLY A 337 -12.21 13.52 -21.27
CA GLY A 337 -11.07 14.34 -21.70
C GLY A 337 -9.84 13.57 -22.14
N PHE A 338 -8.81 14.32 -22.53
CA PHE A 338 -7.52 13.76 -22.94
C PHE A 338 -6.53 13.73 -21.77
N TYR A 339 -5.77 12.64 -21.69
CA TYR A 339 -4.63 12.49 -20.80
C TYR A 339 -3.38 12.23 -21.62
N ALA A 340 -2.27 12.90 -21.31
CA ALA A 340 -0.99 12.67 -21.95
C ALA A 340 0.14 12.73 -20.93
N GLN A 341 1.10 11.83 -21.08
CA GLN A 341 2.29 11.73 -20.24
C GLN A 341 3.50 11.45 -21.14
N ALA A 342 4.61 12.12 -20.82
CA ALA A 342 5.90 11.91 -21.44
C ALA A 342 6.94 11.69 -20.34
N GLU A 343 7.69 10.60 -20.43
CA GLU A 343 8.78 10.27 -19.52
C GLU A 343 10.09 10.14 -20.31
N MET A 344 11.18 10.73 -19.81
CA MET A 344 12.49 10.68 -20.45
C MET A 344 13.55 10.20 -19.47
N SER A 345 14.28 9.15 -19.82
CA SER A 345 15.42 8.68 -19.01
C SER A 345 16.72 9.34 -19.48
N VAL A 346 17.17 10.36 -18.75
CA VAL A 346 18.31 11.21 -19.14
C VAL A 346 19.67 10.52 -18.95
N MET A 347 19.80 9.61 -17.98
CA MET A 347 21.09 8.94 -17.69
C MET A 347 21.53 7.94 -18.76
N ASN A 348 20.59 7.41 -19.56
CA ASN A 348 20.91 6.55 -20.71
C ASN A 348 21.37 7.34 -21.96
N LEU A 349 21.46 8.68 -21.88
CA LEU A 349 21.99 9.51 -22.98
C LEU A 349 23.52 9.58 -22.98
N PHE A 350 24.17 9.17 -21.89
CA PHE A 350 25.62 9.28 -21.71
C PHE A 350 26.35 7.93 -21.70
N THR A 351 25.67 6.84 -22.10
CA THR A 351 26.22 5.47 -22.14
C THR A 351 26.07 4.84 -23.52
#